data_AF-A0A518FRA6-F1
#
_entry.id   AF-A0A518FRA6-F1
#
_cell.length_a   1.000
_cell.length_b   1.000
_cell.length_c   1.000
_cell.angle_alpha   90.00
_cell.angle_beta   90.00
_cell.angle_gamma   90.00
#
_symmetry.space_group_name_H-M   'P 1'
#
loop_
_entity.id
_entity.type
_entity.pdbx_description
1 polymer ?
#
loop_
_entity_poly.entity_id
_entity_poly.type
_entity_poly.pdbx_seq_one_letter_code
_entity_poly.pdbx_strand_id
1 'polypeptide(L)'
;MEHGFLGYRSTFMLDFVVTALILIVPLLLFSLYAVKIKRHFSLHKKLQILLGAVLLVAVAAFEVDVQIMHGGWQNIVKQREVPLTPEQFGYVRNVLYVHLLFAISTPLFWGTTLFLALKRIPNPPAPCAHSSLHKKLGWISTVDITLTSLTGLYWYYVALVAGG
;
A
#
# COMPACT_ATOMS: atom_id res chain seq x y z
N MET A 1 -23.68 -11.56 4.92
CA MET A 1 -23.18 -10.39 4.18
C MET A 1 -22.18 -9.72 5.09
N GLU A 2 -20.89 -9.87 4.83
CA GLU A 2 -19.89 -9.13 5.60
C GLU A 2 -19.85 -7.71 5.04
N HIS A 3 -20.39 -6.78 5.82
CA HIS A 3 -20.24 -5.36 5.54
C HIS A 3 -18.86 -4.92 6.01
N GLY A 4 -18.16 -4.16 5.18
CA GLY A 4 -17.00 -3.40 5.62
C GLY A 4 -17.34 -2.46 6.80
N PHE A 5 -16.31 -2.02 7.52
CA PHE A 5 -16.45 -1.18 8.71
C PHE A 5 -16.45 0.33 8.41
N LEU A 6 -16.20 0.75 7.18
CA LEU A 6 -16.24 2.17 6.76
C LEU A 6 -17.63 2.62 6.31
N GLY A 7 -18.64 1.74 6.38
CA GLY A 7 -20.04 2.06 6.08
C GLY A 7 -20.44 1.93 4.60
N TYR A 8 -19.53 1.45 3.74
CA TYR A 8 -19.82 1.19 2.33
C TYR A 8 -20.07 -0.30 2.07
N ARG A 9 -20.65 -0.63 0.91
CA ARG A 9 -20.85 -2.02 0.44
C ARG A 9 -19.53 -2.64 -0.03
N SER A 10 -18.60 -2.80 0.91
CA SER A 10 -17.26 -3.36 0.75
C SER A 10 -17.08 -4.61 1.62
N THR A 11 -15.91 -5.26 1.51
CA THR A 11 -15.48 -6.34 2.41
C THR A 11 -14.66 -5.76 3.56
N PHE A 12 -14.58 -6.48 4.69
CA PHE A 12 -13.73 -6.08 5.81
C PHE A 12 -12.28 -5.85 5.39
N MET A 13 -11.72 -6.77 4.60
CA MET A 13 -10.31 -6.73 4.20
C MET A 13 -10.02 -5.55 3.26
N LEU A 14 -10.98 -5.19 2.41
CA LEU A 14 -10.87 -4.06 1.51
C LEU A 14 -10.86 -2.72 2.28
N ASP A 15 -11.73 -2.56 3.28
CA ASP A 15 -11.72 -1.40 4.19
C ASP A 15 -10.45 -1.34 5.05
N PHE A 16 -9.94 -2.51 5.48
CA PHE A 16 -8.68 -2.60 6.21
C PHE A 16 -7.50 -2.10 5.38
N VAL A 17 -7.38 -2.56 4.13
CA VAL A 17 -6.30 -2.11 3.23
C VAL A 17 -6.42 -0.62 2.92
N VAL A 18 -7.63 -0.11 2.67
CA VAL A 18 -7.87 1.32 2.47
C VAL A 18 -7.39 2.14 3.67
N THR A 19 -7.74 1.70 4.88
CA THR A 19 -7.25 2.34 6.12
C THR A 19 -5.73 2.27 6.22
N ALA A 20 -5.12 1.14 5.85
CA ALA A 20 -3.67 0.99 5.83
C ALA A 20 -3.00 1.94 4.82
N LEU A 21 -3.60 2.19 3.64
CA LEU A 21 -3.09 3.14 2.64
C LEU A 21 -3.16 4.60 3.13
N ILE A 22 -4.16 4.95 3.96
CA ILE A 22 -4.19 6.27 4.63
C ILE A 22 -3.05 6.40 5.63
N LEU A 23 -2.79 5.34 6.42
CA LEU A 23 -1.82 5.37 7.51
C LEU A 23 -0.37 5.22 7.06
N ILE A 24 -0.10 4.50 5.97
CA ILE A 24 1.27 4.19 5.55
C ILE A 24 2.06 5.44 5.18
N VAL A 25 1.45 6.42 4.51
CA VAL A 25 2.15 7.64 4.08
C VAL A 25 2.61 8.48 5.28
N PRO A 26 1.76 8.83 6.26
CA PRO A 26 2.20 9.47 7.51
C PRO A 26 3.28 8.68 8.26
N LEU A 27 3.15 7.35 8.35
CA LEU A 27 4.14 6.51 9.04
C LEU A 27 5.50 6.48 8.32
N LEU A 28 5.50 6.50 6.97
CA LEU A 28 6.71 6.64 6.18
C LEU A 28 7.37 8.01 6.37
N LEU A 29 6.57 9.09 6.37
CA LEU A 29 7.09 10.44 6.64
C LEU A 29 7.69 10.54 8.05
N PHE A 30 7.04 9.95 9.05
CA PHE A 30 7.58 9.87 10.40
C PHE A 30 8.89 9.06 10.45
N SER A 31 8.95 7.92 9.77
CA SER A 31 10.16 7.11 9.63
C SER A 31 11.32 7.89 8.97
N LEU A 32 11.02 8.71 7.97
CA LEU A 32 11.99 9.60 7.31
C LEU A 32 12.45 10.74 8.22
N TYR A 33 11.54 11.34 8.98
CA TYR A 33 11.86 12.35 9.99
C TYR A 33 12.82 11.79 11.05
N ALA A 34 12.52 10.58 11.56
CA ALA A 34 13.35 9.90 12.55
C ALA A 34 14.80 9.72 12.06
N VAL A 35 15.02 9.34 10.79
CA VAL A 35 16.37 9.12 10.27
C VAL A 35 17.06 10.41 9.81
N LYS A 36 16.35 11.35 9.18
CA LYS A 36 16.94 12.56 8.60
C LYS A 36 17.19 13.66 9.62
N ILE A 37 16.24 13.87 10.52
CA ILE A 37 16.28 14.97 11.49
C ILE A 37 16.82 14.48 12.82
N LYS A 38 16.24 13.40 13.36
CA LYS A 38 16.63 12.87 14.68
C LYS A 38 17.84 11.95 14.64
N ARG A 39 18.29 11.50 13.46
CA ARG A 39 19.39 10.53 13.29
C ARG A 39 19.16 9.20 14.04
N HIS A 40 17.89 8.85 14.30
CA HIS A 40 17.49 7.60 14.96
C HIS A 40 17.44 6.44 13.95
N PHE A 41 18.61 5.99 13.47
CA PHE A 41 18.72 4.93 12.47
C PHE A 41 18.10 3.59 12.92
N SER A 42 18.24 3.23 14.21
CA SER A 42 17.65 2.01 14.76
C SER A 42 16.12 2.03 14.73
N LEU A 43 15.50 3.19 15.00
CA LEU A 43 14.05 3.34 14.92
C LEU A 43 13.58 3.21 13.48
N HIS A 44 14.23 3.89 12.54
CA HIS A 44 13.93 3.78 11.12
C HIS A 44 14.00 2.33 10.62
N LYS A 45 15.08 1.60 10.95
CA LYS A 45 15.23 0.16 10.62
C LYS A 45 14.05 -0.66 11.16
N LYS A 46 13.71 -0.50 12.44
CA LYS A 46 12.60 -1.23 13.07
C LYS A 46 11.26 -0.92 12.40
N LEU A 47 10.97 0.36 12.14
CA LEU A 47 9.75 0.79 11.46
C LEU A 47 9.66 0.22 10.05
N GLN A 48 10.73 0.27 9.25
CA GLN A 48 10.69 -0.26 7.88
C GLN A 48 10.46 -1.78 7.86
N ILE A 49 11.12 -2.54 8.74
CA ILE A 49 10.92 -4.00 8.84
C ILE A 49 9.48 -4.30 9.30
N LEU A 50 8.99 -3.62 10.34
CA LEU A 50 7.64 -3.83 10.86
C LEU A 50 6.58 -3.52 9.81
N LEU A 51 6.66 -2.34 9.18
CA LEU A 51 5.72 -1.93 8.14
C LEU A 51 5.77 -2.89 6.94
N GLY A 52 6.97 -3.29 6.51
CA GLY A 52 7.15 -4.24 5.40
C GLY A 52 6.53 -5.59 5.69
N ALA A 53 6.75 -6.14 6.89
CA ALA A 53 6.17 -7.43 7.29
C ALA A 53 4.64 -7.35 7.41
N VAL A 54 4.11 -6.32 8.08
CA VAL A 54 2.66 -6.14 8.25
C VAL A 54 1.97 -5.97 6.91
N LEU A 55 2.50 -5.13 6.01
CA LEU A 55 1.90 -4.91 4.69
C LEU A 55 2.00 -6.15 3.79
N LEU A 56 3.09 -6.92 3.87
CA LEU A 56 3.19 -8.17 3.12
C LEU A 56 2.08 -9.15 3.52
N VAL A 57 1.85 -9.32 4.83
CA VAL A 57 0.77 -10.16 5.34
C VAL A 57 -0.59 -9.61 4.94
N ALA A 58 -0.80 -8.29 5.08
CA ALA A 58 -2.06 -7.65 4.73
C ALA A 58 -2.40 -7.79 3.24
N VAL A 59 -1.45 -7.57 2.33
CA VAL A 59 -1.66 -7.73 0.88
C VAL A 59 -1.91 -9.18 0.50
N ALA A 60 -1.20 -10.13 1.12
CA ALA A 60 -1.44 -11.56 0.88
C ALA A 60 -2.86 -11.97 1.34
N ALA A 61 -3.30 -11.51 2.51
CA ALA A 61 -4.66 -11.75 3.00
C ALA A 61 -5.71 -11.08 2.11
N PHE A 62 -5.45 -9.85 1.65
CA PHE A 62 -6.31 -9.12 0.72
C PHE A 62 -6.48 -9.85 -0.62
N GLU A 63 -5.41 -10.41 -1.18
CA GLU A 63 -5.48 -11.15 -2.43
C GLU A 63 -6.32 -12.44 -2.27
N VAL A 64 -6.19 -13.13 -1.14
CA VAL A 64 -7.03 -14.30 -0.81
C VAL A 64 -8.50 -13.88 -0.68
N ASP A 65 -8.80 -12.79 0.03
CA ASP A 65 -10.16 -12.27 0.19
C ASP A 65 -10.79 -11.95 -1.18
N VAL A 66 -10.12 -11.10 -1.96
CA VAL A 66 -10.68 -10.62 -3.23
C VAL A 66 -10.77 -11.73 -4.27
N GLN A 67 -9.71 -12.50 -4.49
CA GLN A 67 -9.69 -13.47 -5.59
C GLN A 67 -10.35 -14.79 -5.23
N ILE A 68 -10.10 -15.31 -4.03
CA ILE A 68 -10.52 -16.67 -3.66
C ILE A 68 -11.90 -16.64 -2.99
N MET A 69 -12.11 -15.75 -2.02
CA MET A 69 -13.39 -15.71 -1.29
C MET A 69 -14.50 -15.02 -2.09
N HIS A 70 -14.16 -13.94 -2.82
CA HIS A 70 -15.14 -13.15 -3.57
C HIS A 70 -15.10 -13.38 -5.09
N GLY A 71 -14.15 -14.14 -5.62
CA GLY A 71 -14.06 -14.47 -7.05
C GLY A 71 -13.72 -13.26 -7.94
N GLY A 72 -13.03 -12.27 -7.39
CA GLY A 72 -12.58 -11.06 -8.06
C GLY A 72 -13.30 -9.78 -7.60
N TRP A 73 -12.62 -8.65 -7.77
CA TRP A 73 -13.11 -7.32 -7.36
C TRP A 73 -14.45 -6.94 -7.99
N GLN A 74 -14.74 -7.45 -9.20
CA GLN A 74 -15.99 -7.17 -9.92
C GLN A 74 -17.21 -7.63 -9.12
N ASN A 75 -17.11 -8.78 -8.44
CA ASN A 75 -18.21 -9.33 -7.66
C ASN A 75 -18.45 -8.55 -6.37
N ILE A 76 -17.42 -7.88 -5.84
CA ILE A 76 -17.54 -6.96 -4.71
C ILE A 76 -18.26 -5.68 -5.19
N VAL A 77 -17.77 -5.06 -6.27
CA VAL A 77 -18.35 -3.80 -6.79
C VAL A 77 -19.80 -3.96 -7.25
N LYS A 78 -20.19 -5.14 -7.76
CA LYS A 78 -21.59 -5.43 -8.14
C LYS A 78 -22.57 -5.45 -6.96
N GLN A 79 -22.09 -5.51 -5.72
CA GLN A 79 -22.94 -5.51 -4.52
C GLN A 79 -23.35 -4.09 -4.07
N ARG A 80 -22.94 -3.06 -4.81
CA ARG A 80 -23.39 -1.68 -4.58
C ARG A 80 -24.90 -1.55 -4.71
N GLU A 81 -25.46 -0.60 -3.97
CA GLU A 81 -26.87 -0.25 -4.02
C GLU A 81 -27.26 0.36 -5.36
N VAL A 82 -26.47 1.33 -5.83
CA VAL A 82 -26.58 1.91 -7.17
C VAL A 82 -25.62 1.19 -8.11
N PRO A 83 -26.13 0.46 -9.13
CA PRO A 83 -25.29 -0.20 -10.12
C PRO A 83 -24.53 0.80 -10.98
N LEU A 84 -23.28 0.46 -11.32
CA LEU A 84 -22.48 1.24 -12.27
C LEU A 84 -22.98 1.04 -13.71
N THR A 85 -22.96 2.11 -14.51
CA THR A 85 -23.11 1.99 -15.96
C THR A 85 -21.90 1.24 -16.55
N PRO A 86 -22.01 0.69 -17.78
CA PRO A 86 -20.88 0.04 -18.44
C PRO A 86 -19.64 0.93 -18.56
N GLU A 87 -19.82 2.23 -18.82
CA GLU A 87 -18.75 3.22 -18.94
C GLU A 87 -18.06 3.45 -17.60
N GLN A 88 -18.84 3.61 -16.52
CA GLN A 88 -18.31 3.78 -15.17
C GLN A 88 -17.55 2.53 -14.72
N PHE A 89 -18.09 1.34 -15.00
CA PHE A 89 -17.42 0.08 -14.69
C PHE A 89 -16.09 -0.05 -15.43
N GLY A 90 -16.06 0.34 -16.71
CA GLY A 90 -14.84 0.42 -17.51
C GLY A 90 -13.81 1.40 -16.92
N TYR A 91 -14.26 2.55 -16.44
CA TYR A 91 -13.42 3.53 -15.77
C TYR A 91 -12.82 2.99 -14.47
N VAL A 92 -13.64 2.39 -13.59
CA VAL A 92 -13.18 1.75 -12.35
C VAL A 92 -12.10 0.70 -12.62
N ARG A 93 -12.26 -0.11 -13.69
CA ARG A 93 -11.25 -1.08 -14.12
C ARG A 93 -9.95 -0.42 -14.55
N ASN A 94 -10.02 0.68 -15.32
CA ASN A 94 -8.81 1.39 -15.76
C ASN A 94 -8.05 2.00 -14.59
N VAL A 95 -8.77 2.58 -13.62
CA VAL A 95 -8.18 3.09 -12.37
C VAL A 95 -7.50 1.96 -11.60
N LEU A 96 -8.11 0.77 -11.55
CA LEU A 96 -7.50 -0.41 -10.92
C LEU A 96 -6.16 -0.77 -11.57
N TYR A 97 -6.10 -0.79 -12.90
CA TYR A 97 -4.86 -1.12 -13.61
C TYR A 97 -3.73 -0.10 -13.33
N VAL A 98 -4.07 1.18 -13.22
CA VAL A 98 -3.10 2.21 -12.79
C VAL A 98 -2.64 1.94 -11.36
N HIS A 99 -3.55 1.60 -10.45
CA HIS A 99 -3.18 1.25 -9.09
C HIS A 99 -2.27 0.01 -9.03
N LEU A 100 -2.59 -1.04 -9.79
CA LEU A 100 -1.81 -2.28 -9.84
C LEU A 100 -0.39 -2.07 -10.34
N LEU A 101 -0.17 -1.14 -11.28
CA LEU A 101 1.18 -0.78 -11.72
C LEU A 101 2.07 -0.41 -10.52
N PHE A 102 1.59 0.48 -9.66
CA PHE A 102 2.32 0.92 -8.46
C PHE A 102 2.30 -0.14 -7.35
N ALA A 103 1.16 -0.78 -7.12
CA ALA A 103 1.01 -1.77 -6.07
C ALA A 103 1.94 -2.99 -6.29
N ILE A 104 2.19 -3.37 -7.55
CA ILE A 104 3.11 -4.46 -7.89
C ILE A 104 4.58 -3.99 -7.86
N SER A 105 4.90 -2.77 -8.30
CA SER A 105 6.27 -2.24 -8.22
C SER A 105 6.73 -1.97 -6.79
N THR A 106 5.80 -1.61 -5.90
CA THR A 106 6.08 -1.28 -4.50
C THR A 106 6.81 -2.40 -3.74
N PRO A 107 6.32 -3.65 -3.68
CA PRO A 107 7.02 -4.72 -2.99
C PRO A 107 8.37 -5.05 -3.64
N LEU A 108 8.53 -4.83 -4.95
CA LEU A 108 9.81 -5.03 -5.64
C LEU A 108 10.84 -3.97 -5.22
N PHE A 109 10.50 -2.68 -5.33
CA PHE A 109 11.41 -1.60 -4.97
C PHE A 109 11.69 -1.55 -3.47
N TRP A 110 10.64 -1.62 -2.66
CA TRP A 110 10.77 -1.52 -1.22
C TRP A 110 11.40 -2.79 -0.63
N GLY A 111 11.00 -3.98 -1.10
CA GLY A 111 11.63 -5.24 -0.72
C GLY A 111 13.11 -5.28 -1.06
N THR A 112 13.50 -4.83 -2.26
CA THR A 112 14.92 -4.68 -2.64
C THR A 112 15.65 -3.70 -1.73
N THR A 113 15.02 -2.57 -1.40
CA THR A 113 15.59 -1.54 -0.50
C THR A 113 15.85 -2.12 0.90
N LEU A 114 14.88 -2.85 1.46
CA LEU A 114 15.00 -3.51 2.76
C LEU A 114 16.08 -4.60 2.74
N PHE A 115 16.03 -5.49 1.74
CA PHE A 115 16.98 -6.59 1.61
C PHE A 115 18.42 -6.09 1.52
N LEU A 116 18.70 -5.12 0.64
CA LEU A 116 20.02 -4.54 0.49
C LEU A 116 20.47 -3.79 1.75
N ALA A 117 19.56 -3.09 2.43
CA ALA A 117 19.85 -2.42 3.69
C ALA A 117 20.27 -3.42 4.76
N LEU A 118 19.52 -4.52 4.94
CA LEU A 118 19.83 -5.57 5.91
C LEU A 118 21.16 -6.26 5.62
N LYS A 119 21.52 -6.41 4.35
CA LYS A 119 22.77 -7.06 3.92
C LYS A 119 24.00 -6.15 4.02
N ARG A 120 23.85 -4.84 3.80
CA ARG A 120 24.98 -3.92 3.53
C ARG A 120 25.13 -2.77 4.53
N ILE A 121 24.12 -2.45 5.33
CA ILE A 121 24.22 -1.45 6.41
C ILE A 121 24.68 -2.17 7.68
N PRO A 122 25.68 -1.63 8.42
CA PRO A 122 26.17 -2.25 9.65
C PRO A 122 25.08 -2.38 10.73
N ASN A 123 25.36 -3.20 11.74
CA ASN A 123 24.54 -3.31 12.95
C ASN A 123 25.42 -3.02 14.18
N PRO A 124 25.24 -1.91 14.91
CA PRO A 124 24.14 -0.94 14.80
C PRO A 124 24.14 -0.12 13.50
N PRO A 125 22.95 0.33 13.01
CA PRO A 125 22.83 1.03 11.74
C PRO A 125 23.46 2.42 11.79
N ALA A 126 24.36 2.69 10.83
CA ALA A 126 25.08 3.94 10.67
C ALA A 126 25.38 4.21 9.18
N PRO A 127 25.71 5.46 8.80
CA PRO A 127 26.16 5.76 7.44
C PRO A 127 27.35 4.89 7.01
N CYS A 128 27.31 4.41 5.77
CA CYS A 128 28.33 3.53 5.18
C CYS A 128 28.38 3.72 3.66
N ALA A 129 29.27 3.01 2.97
CA ALA A 129 29.42 3.07 1.51
C ALA A 129 28.11 2.81 0.74
N HIS A 130 27.20 1.99 1.27
CA HIS A 130 25.91 1.70 0.64
C HIS A 130 24.85 2.80 0.84
N SER A 131 25.10 3.79 1.71
CA SER A 131 24.09 4.79 2.10
C SER A 131 23.58 5.65 0.94
N SER A 132 24.40 5.95 -0.08
CA SER A 132 23.97 6.71 -1.26
C SER A 132 22.91 5.97 -2.07
N LEU A 133 23.18 4.69 -2.38
CA LEU A 133 22.23 3.84 -3.10
C LEU A 133 20.97 3.58 -2.27
N HIS A 134 21.11 3.31 -0.97
CA HIS A 134 19.95 3.14 -0.08
C HIS A 134 19.04 4.37 -0.07
N LYS A 135 19.60 5.59 -0.02
CA LYS A 135 18.82 6.84 -0.10
C LYS A 135 18.08 6.96 -1.44
N LYS A 136 18.72 6.61 -2.56
CA LYS A 136 18.09 6.66 -3.89
C LYS A 136 16.91 5.67 -3.97
N LEU A 137 17.14 4.41 -3.61
CA LEU A 137 16.10 3.37 -3.61
C LEU A 137 14.98 3.68 -2.60
N GLY A 138 15.33 4.23 -1.44
CA GLY A 138 14.36 4.65 -0.43
C GLY A 138 13.44 5.76 -0.91
N TRP A 139 13.96 6.74 -1.66
CA TRP A 139 13.13 7.78 -2.27
C TRP A 139 12.24 7.25 -3.40
N ILE A 140 12.77 6.39 -4.26
CA ILE A 140 11.97 5.71 -5.30
C ILE A 140 10.81 4.95 -4.63
N SER A 141 11.11 4.14 -3.62
CA SER A 141 10.09 3.39 -2.86
C SER A 141 9.08 4.30 -2.18
N THR A 142 9.51 5.44 -1.62
CA THR A 142 8.61 6.39 -0.95
C THR A 142 7.62 7.00 -1.94
N VAL A 143 8.10 7.44 -3.11
CA VAL A 143 7.23 7.99 -4.16
C VAL A 143 6.27 6.92 -4.65
N ASP A 144 6.78 5.72 -4.93
CA ASP A 144 5.98 4.59 -5.42
C ASP A 144 4.88 4.19 -4.42
N ILE A 145 5.19 4.02 -3.13
CA ILE A 145 4.20 3.71 -2.08
C ILE A 145 3.17 4.85 -1.93
N THR A 146 3.60 6.11 -2.07
CA THR A 146 2.67 7.24 -2.04
C THR A 146 1.69 7.18 -3.21
N LEU A 147 2.17 6.85 -4.41
CA LEU A 147 1.31 6.67 -5.59
C LEU A 147 0.41 5.44 -5.46
N THR A 148 0.89 4.32 -4.92
CA THR A 148 0.07 3.15 -4.55
C THR A 148 -1.06 3.55 -3.63
N SER A 149 -0.77 4.37 -2.61
CA SER A 149 -1.77 4.85 -1.65
C SER A 149 -2.80 5.76 -2.32
N LEU A 150 -2.35 6.80 -3.03
CA LEU A 150 -3.27 7.74 -3.69
C LEU A 150 -4.17 7.05 -4.72
N THR A 151 -3.60 6.19 -5.56
CA THR A 151 -4.37 5.48 -6.60
C THR A 151 -5.31 4.43 -6.01
N GLY A 152 -4.91 3.75 -4.94
CA GLY A 152 -5.76 2.76 -4.26
C GLY A 152 -6.94 3.41 -3.53
N LEU A 153 -6.69 4.53 -2.85
CA LEU A 153 -7.75 5.35 -2.23
C LEU A 153 -8.70 5.90 -3.30
N TYR A 154 -8.17 6.39 -4.41
CA TYR A 154 -8.99 6.85 -5.52
C TYR A 154 -9.82 5.72 -6.13
N TRP A 155 -9.23 4.53 -6.30
CA TRP A 155 -9.97 3.35 -6.75
C TRP A 155 -11.13 3.03 -5.81
N TYR A 156 -10.89 2.95 -4.50
CA TYR A 156 -11.94 2.70 -3.51
C TYR A 156 -13.08 3.71 -3.64
N TYR A 157 -12.71 4.99 -3.73
CA TYR A 157 -13.67 6.08 -3.88
C TYR A 157 -14.55 5.89 -5.11
N VAL A 158 -13.97 5.74 -6.31
CA VAL A 158 -14.78 5.61 -7.53
C VAL A 158 -15.51 4.27 -7.62
N ALA A 159 -14.93 3.21 -7.05
CA ALA A 159 -15.47 1.87 -7.10
C ALA A 159 -16.65 1.70 -6.15
N LEU A 160 -16.67 2.36 -4.99
CA LEU A 160 -17.61 2.03 -3.88
C LEU A 160 -18.27 3.24 -3.21
N VAL A 161 -17.69 4.44 -3.31
CA VAL A 161 -18.18 5.65 -2.61
C VAL A 161 -18.90 6.61 -3.55
N ALA A 162 -18.29 6.95 -4.69
CA ALA A 162 -18.82 7.90 -5.64
C ALA A 162 -20.10 7.37 -6.29
N GLY A 163 -21.20 8.12 -6.20
CA GLY A 163 -22.51 7.72 -6.73
C GLY A 163 -23.28 6.75 -5.82
N GLY A 164 -22.97 6.72 -4.52
CA GLY A 164 -23.98 6.51 -3.48
C GLY A 164 -24.76 7.79 -3.20
#